data_AF-A0A1S3ZID7-F1
#
_entry.id   AF-A0A1S3ZID7-F1
#
_cell.length_a   1.000
_cell.length_b   1.000
_cell.length_c   1.000
_cell.angle_alpha   90.00
_cell.angle_beta   90.00
_cell.angle_gamma   90.00
#
_symmetry.space_group_name_H-M   'P 1'
#
loop_
_entity.id
_entity.type
_entity.pdbx_description
1 polymer ?
#
loop_
_entity_poly.entity_id
_entity_poly.type
_entity_poly.pdbx_seq_one_letter_code
_entity_poly.pdbx_strand_id
1 'polypeptide(L)'
;MHTFYLPIGEATITLQDVEVMYGLPVDGHPVAMPHAMREQTGLQYLDILQRLTGLQPPEETALVGASRLQLTTVRQHLEALHPDITDDTPELHIHWYTRLLLLLMFGGVLFPNSSGNLVSLRFLHHLERLNDLPQYNWGVAVLGYLYMQMCRASMGTQRDVARLLPLLQFIWRPYNDELIAGLPDYCSVNQIMWSSSIPLMFLDIVEHHATERVLRQFGRPQLKKQLERALKLLHPVQKKQLKWRAELKISAPKVTSSSRGIGH
;
A
#
# COMPACT_ATOMS: atom_id res chain seq x y z
N MET A 1 20.93 -17.60 4.96
CA MET A 1 20.40 -17.73 3.59
C MET A 1 18.93 -17.35 3.66
N HIS A 2 18.61 -16.13 3.22
CA HIS A 2 17.28 -15.53 3.33
C HIS A 2 16.40 -16.04 2.20
N THR A 3 15.34 -16.78 2.52
CA THR A 3 14.41 -17.28 1.51
C THR A 3 13.00 -16.81 1.81
N PHE A 4 12.55 -15.84 1.02
CA PHE A 4 11.14 -15.49 0.89
C PHE A 4 10.44 -16.60 0.13
N TYR A 5 9.89 -17.57 0.86
CA TYR A 5 8.79 -18.38 0.36
C TYR A 5 7.51 -17.76 0.91
N LEU A 6 6.76 -17.05 0.07
CA LEU A 6 5.33 -16.85 0.27
C LEU A 6 4.61 -17.92 -0.57
N PRO A 7 4.24 -19.08 0.01
CA PRO A 7 3.22 -19.93 -0.57
C PRO A 7 1.94 -19.10 -0.62
N ILE A 8 1.52 -18.73 -1.83
CA ILE A 8 0.24 -18.06 -2.06
C ILE A 8 -0.85 -18.98 -1.48
N GLY A 9 -1.50 -18.53 -0.40
CA GLY A 9 -2.49 -19.29 0.37
C GLY A 9 -2.05 -19.76 1.76
N GLU A 10 -0.81 -19.47 2.19
CA GLU A 10 -0.33 -19.73 3.56
C GLU A 10 -0.04 -18.43 4.33
N ALA A 11 0.39 -17.38 3.63
CA ALA A 11 0.61 -16.05 4.19
C ALA A 11 0.41 -14.94 3.15
N THR A 12 -0.01 -13.77 3.61
CA THR A 12 -0.08 -12.52 2.83
C THR A 12 0.13 -11.33 3.76
N ILE A 13 0.38 -10.16 3.17
CA ILE A 13 0.32 -8.88 3.87
C ILE A 13 -1.16 -8.56 4.13
N THR A 14 -1.48 -8.16 5.35
CA THR A 14 -2.82 -7.94 5.88
C THR A 14 -2.94 -6.54 6.47
N LEU A 15 -4.17 -6.16 6.85
CA LEU A 15 -4.42 -4.89 7.53
C LEU A 15 -3.71 -4.82 8.90
N GLN A 16 -3.49 -5.96 9.57
CA GLN A 16 -2.69 -6.04 10.79
C GLN A 16 -1.28 -5.49 10.56
N ASP A 17 -0.65 -5.87 9.46
CA ASP A 17 0.73 -5.48 9.18
C ASP A 17 0.86 -4.00 8.92
N VAL A 18 -0.12 -3.43 8.22
CA VAL A 18 -0.12 -2.01 7.91
C VAL A 18 -0.38 -1.18 9.17
N GLU A 19 -1.33 -1.58 10.01
CA GLU A 19 -1.63 -0.88 11.26
C GLU A 19 -0.49 -1.02 12.27
N VAL A 20 0.08 -2.21 12.45
CA VAL A 20 1.19 -2.46 13.40
C VAL A 20 2.49 -1.80 12.95
N MET A 21 2.85 -1.88 11.66
CA MET A 21 4.15 -1.40 11.19
C MET A 21 4.18 0.10 10.89
N TYR A 22 3.07 0.66 10.41
CA TYR A 22 3.01 2.07 10.02
C TYR A 22 2.12 2.92 10.93
N GLY A 23 1.36 2.31 11.85
CA GLY A 23 0.41 3.04 12.69
C GLY A 23 -0.74 3.67 11.89
N LEU A 24 -1.03 3.17 10.69
CA LEU A 24 -2.03 3.76 9.81
C LEU A 24 -3.42 3.21 10.12
N PRO A 25 -4.44 4.07 10.23
CA PRO A 25 -5.81 3.65 10.50
C PRO A 25 -6.34 2.75 9.38
N VAL A 26 -6.99 1.65 9.76
CA VAL A 26 -7.61 0.68 8.85
C VAL A 26 -9.14 0.77 8.81
N ASP A 27 -9.72 1.65 9.63
CA ASP A 27 -11.13 2.00 9.67
C ASP A 27 -11.36 3.46 9.24
N GLY A 28 -12.63 3.86 9.16
CA GLY A 28 -13.02 5.20 8.72
C GLY A 28 -13.34 5.30 7.23
N HIS A 29 -13.31 6.53 6.72
CA HIS A 29 -13.73 6.87 5.37
C HIS A 29 -12.76 6.30 4.32
N PRO A 30 -13.26 5.77 3.19
CA PRO A 30 -12.41 5.31 2.12
C PRO A 30 -11.61 6.46 1.51
N VAL A 31 -10.32 6.22 1.23
CA VAL A 31 -9.47 7.10 0.41
C VAL A 31 -9.89 6.96 -1.05
N ALA A 32 -11.02 7.55 -1.40
CA ALA A 32 -11.66 7.49 -2.71
C ALA A 32 -11.42 8.78 -3.50
N MET A 33 -11.27 8.66 -4.81
CA MET A 33 -11.25 9.84 -5.68
C MET A 33 -12.68 10.31 -5.99
N PRO A 34 -13.07 11.55 -5.65
CA PRO A 34 -14.37 12.10 -6.03
C PRO A 34 -14.57 12.11 -7.54
N HIS A 35 -15.82 11.89 -7.99
CA HIS A 35 -16.13 11.86 -9.42
C HIS A 35 -15.74 13.17 -10.13
N ALA A 36 -15.93 14.32 -9.47
CA ALA A 36 -15.58 15.64 -10.01
C ALA A 36 -14.08 15.78 -10.35
N MET A 37 -13.20 14.98 -9.74
CA MET A 37 -11.76 15.05 -9.99
C MET A 37 -11.28 14.19 -11.17
N ARG A 38 -12.14 13.31 -11.70
CA ARG A 38 -11.77 12.41 -12.81
C ARG A 38 -11.43 13.15 -14.10
N GLU A 39 -12.08 14.29 -14.30
CA GLU A 39 -11.96 15.11 -15.50
C GLU A 39 -11.15 16.39 -15.26
N GLN A 40 -10.48 16.50 -14.11
CA GLN A 40 -9.68 17.68 -13.79
C GLN A 40 -8.46 17.80 -14.70
N THR A 41 -8.24 19.02 -15.20
CA THR A 41 -7.09 19.36 -16.04
C THR A 41 -5.84 19.64 -15.20
N GLY A 42 -4.67 19.61 -15.85
CA GLY A 42 -3.40 19.97 -15.20
C GLY A 42 -3.45 21.35 -14.54
N LEU A 43 -4.00 22.34 -15.24
CA LEU A 43 -4.18 23.70 -14.71
C LEU A 43 -5.03 23.74 -13.44
N GLN A 44 -6.12 22.96 -13.38
CA GLN A 44 -6.95 22.88 -12.18
C GLN A 44 -6.20 22.25 -11.00
N TYR A 45 -5.38 21.23 -11.25
CA TYR A 45 -4.52 20.68 -10.19
C TYR A 45 -3.44 21.67 -9.73
N LEU A 46 -2.87 22.46 -10.64
CA LEU A 46 -1.90 23.51 -10.30
C LEU A 46 -2.53 24.63 -9.46
N ASP A 47 -3.76 25.04 -9.78
CA ASP A 47 -4.51 26.02 -8.98
C ASP A 47 -4.76 25.52 -7.54
N ILE A 48 -5.23 24.27 -7.41
CA ILE A 48 -5.43 23.65 -6.09
C ILE A 48 -4.08 23.52 -5.35
N LEU A 49 -3.01 23.11 -6.02
CA LEU A 49 -1.68 22.99 -5.44
C LEU A 49 -1.20 24.35 -4.91
N GLN A 50 -1.27 25.40 -5.73
CA GLN A 50 -0.88 26.75 -5.34
C GLN A 50 -1.68 27.25 -4.15
N ARG A 51 -3.02 27.08 -4.17
CA ARG A 51 -3.90 27.48 -3.08
C ARG A 51 -3.58 26.75 -1.77
N LEU A 52 -3.32 25.46 -1.84
CA LEU A 52 -3.13 24.62 -0.65
C LEU A 52 -1.71 24.63 -0.11
N THR A 53 -0.68 24.91 -0.93
CA THR A 53 0.72 24.78 -0.52
C THR A 53 1.61 25.97 -0.85
N GLY A 54 1.10 26.99 -1.54
CA GLY A 54 1.90 28.13 -2.03
C GLY A 54 2.86 27.77 -3.18
N LEU A 55 2.89 26.51 -3.62
CA LEU A 55 3.81 26.03 -4.64
C LEU A 55 3.28 26.40 -6.02
N GLN A 56 4.07 27.19 -6.76
CA GLN A 56 3.80 27.51 -8.15
C GLN A 56 4.94 26.97 -9.03
N PRO A 57 4.76 25.80 -9.68
CA PRO A 57 5.76 25.25 -10.59
C PRO A 57 5.93 26.15 -11.83
N PRO A 58 7.14 26.23 -12.41
CA PRO A 58 7.34 26.90 -13.70
C PRO A 58 6.67 26.12 -14.84
N GLU A 59 5.61 26.72 -15.42
CA GLU A 59 4.81 26.24 -16.56
C GLU A 59 4.16 24.83 -16.47
N GLU A 60 3.21 24.59 -17.37
CA GLU A 60 2.41 23.35 -17.49
C GLU A 60 3.28 22.09 -17.75
N THR A 61 4.51 22.27 -18.23
CA THR A 61 5.51 21.21 -18.45
C THR A 61 6.05 20.60 -17.14
N ALA A 62 5.78 21.21 -15.99
CA ALA A 62 6.12 20.66 -14.68
C ALA A 62 5.33 19.38 -14.34
N LEU A 63 4.15 19.18 -14.95
CA LEU A 63 3.34 18.01 -14.71
C LEU A 63 3.68 16.87 -15.69
N VAL A 64 3.74 15.65 -15.15
CA VAL A 64 3.80 14.43 -15.95
C VAL A 64 2.37 13.93 -16.17
N GLY A 65 1.84 14.17 -17.38
CA GLY A 65 0.42 14.00 -17.67
C GLY A 65 -0.41 15.09 -16.98
N ALA A 66 -1.64 14.79 -16.58
CA ALA A 66 -2.55 15.79 -16.02
C ALA A 66 -2.48 15.99 -14.49
N SER A 67 -1.87 15.07 -13.74
CA SER A 67 -2.06 15.03 -12.27
C SER A 67 -0.86 14.52 -11.48
N ARG A 68 0.34 14.58 -12.04
CA ARG A 68 1.55 14.11 -11.35
C ARG A 68 2.62 15.18 -11.36
N LEU A 69 3.24 15.39 -10.20
CA LEU A 69 4.30 16.37 -10.00
C LEU A 69 5.58 15.66 -9.55
N GLN A 70 6.74 16.20 -9.91
CA GLN A 70 8.01 15.67 -9.44
C GLN A 70 8.20 15.93 -7.95
N LEU A 71 8.66 14.91 -7.21
CA LEU A 71 8.99 15.04 -5.78
C LEU A 71 10.14 16.03 -5.54
N THR A 72 11.06 16.14 -6.52
CA THR A 72 12.15 17.13 -6.50
C THR A 72 11.62 18.55 -6.45
N THR A 73 10.58 18.88 -7.22
CA THR A 73 9.94 20.21 -7.20
C THR A 73 9.34 20.53 -5.83
N VAL A 74 8.66 19.57 -5.21
CA VAL A 74 8.10 19.72 -3.86
C VAL A 74 9.21 19.93 -2.84
N ARG A 75 10.29 19.15 -2.92
CA ARG A 75 11.45 19.24 -2.01
C ARG A 75 12.16 20.60 -2.11
N GLN A 76 12.45 21.06 -3.32
CA GLN A 76 13.11 22.36 -3.55
C GLN A 76 12.29 23.52 -2.99
N HIS A 77 10.96 23.46 -3.16
CA HIS A 77 10.09 24.48 -2.60
C HIS A 77 10.00 24.41 -1.08
N LEU A 78 9.97 23.21 -0.50
CA LEU A 78 10.04 23.01 0.94
C LEU A 78 11.34 23.62 1.52
N GLU A 79 12.48 23.40 0.86
CA GLU A 79 13.77 23.97 1.23
C GLU A 79 13.77 25.51 1.13
N ALA A 80 13.16 26.08 0.09
CA ALA A 80 13.02 27.52 -0.08
C ALA A 80 12.05 28.17 0.92
N LEU A 81 11.01 27.44 1.34
CA LEU A 81 10.05 27.84 2.38
C LEU A 81 10.63 27.72 3.79
N HIS A 82 11.85 27.21 3.95
CA HIS A 82 12.48 26.97 5.25
C HIS A 82 13.49 28.07 5.69
N PRO A 83 13.15 29.38 5.73
CA PRO A 83 13.65 30.23 6.81
C PRO A 83 12.92 29.81 8.11
N ASP A 84 13.67 29.58 9.18
CA ASP A 84 13.26 29.02 10.47
C ASP A 84 11.76 29.18 10.82
N ILE A 85 11.02 28.06 10.90
CA ILE A 85 9.68 28.05 11.49
C ILE A 85 9.84 28.47 12.95
N THR A 86 9.49 29.72 13.26
CA THR A 86 9.45 30.26 14.62
C THR A 86 8.05 30.15 15.20
N ASP A 87 7.93 30.39 16.51
CA ASP A 87 6.64 30.46 17.20
C ASP A 87 5.70 31.55 16.63
N ASP A 88 6.24 32.52 15.88
CA ASP A 88 5.49 33.61 15.23
C ASP A 88 5.04 33.26 13.79
N THR A 89 5.32 32.05 13.31
CA THR A 89 4.98 31.64 11.94
C THR A 89 3.45 31.61 11.75
N PRO A 90 2.91 32.26 10.69
CA PRO A 90 1.48 32.22 10.43
C PRO A 90 0.97 30.78 10.26
N GLU A 91 -0.18 30.47 10.84
CA GLU A 91 -0.82 29.14 10.76
C GLU A 91 -0.98 28.65 9.30
N LEU A 92 -1.25 29.57 8.36
CA LEU A 92 -1.31 29.27 6.94
C LEU A 92 -0.02 28.62 6.41
N HIS A 93 1.14 29.13 6.81
CA HIS A 93 2.44 28.60 6.38
C HIS A 93 2.72 27.23 7.00
N ILE A 94 2.33 27.01 8.26
CA ILE A 94 2.40 25.69 8.91
C ILE A 94 1.57 24.67 8.13
N HIS A 95 0.37 25.05 7.72
CA HIS A 95 -0.49 24.19 6.90
C HIS A 95 0.11 23.91 5.50
N TRP A 96 0.69 24.91 4.84
CA TRP A 96 1.39 24.71 3.57
C TRP A 96 2.53 23.71 3.71
N TYR A 97 3.39 23.91 4.72
CA TYR A 97 4.52 23.05 5.02
C TYR A 97 4.06 21.61 5.30
N THR A 98 3.02 21.45 6.13
CA THR A 98 2.43 20.14 6.46
C THR A 98 1.94 19.42 5.21
N ARG A 99 1.24 20.11 4.30
CA ARG A 99 0.74 19.50 3.05
C ARG A 99 1.87 19.10 2.10
N LEU A 100 2.94 19.89 2.01
CA LEU A 100 4.12 19.55 1.21
C LEU A 100 4.82 18.31 1.77
N LEU A 101 5.00 18.23 3.09
CA LEU A 101 5.54 17.04 3.75
C LEU A 101 4.67 15.80 3.50
N LEU A 102 3.34 15.93 3.62
CA LEU A 102 2.42 14.83 3.35
C LEU A 102 2.46 14.40 1.88
N LEU A 103 2.58 15.33 0.92
CA LEU A 103 2.79 14.98 -0.49
C LEU A 103 4.09 14.21 -0.70
N LEU A 104 5.18 14.61 -0.04
CA LEU A 104 6.44 13.86 -0.08
C LEU A 104 6.29 12.46 0.53
N MET A 105 5.60 12.33 1.66
CA MET A 105 5.32 11.04 2.30
C MET A 105 4.44 10.14 1.42
N PHE A 106 3.39 10.69 0.82
CA PHE A 106 2.50 9.95 -0.07
C PHE A 106 3.22 9.48 -1.33
N GLY A 107 3.94 10.36 -2.03
CA GLY A 107 4.62 9.98 -3.28
C GLY A 107 5.94 9.23 -3.08
N GLY A 108 6.63 9.41 -1.96
CA GLY A 108 7.94 8.84 -1.70
C GLY A 108 7.93 7.57 -0.85
N VAL A 109 6.98 7.45 0.08
CA VAL A 109 6.97 6.38 1.09
C VAL A 109 5.73 5.48 0.95
N LEU A 110 4.52 6.04 1.00
CA LEU A 110 3.29 5.25 1.08
C LEU A 110 2.81 4.73 -0.29
N PHE A 111 2.90 5.57 -1.32
CA PHE A 111 2.44 5.27 -2.67
C PHE A 111 3.55 5.52 -3.72
N PRO A 112 4.76 4.96 -3.54
CA PRO A 112 5.88 5.20 -4.45
C PRO A 112 5.57 4.62 -5.81
N ASN A 113 5.69 5.43 -6.86
CA ASN A 113 5.54 4.94 -8.23
C ASN A 113 6.82 4.23 -8.73
N SER A 114 6.75 3.65 -9.93
CA SER A 114 7.86 2.90 -10.53
C SER A 114 9.10 3.75 -10.82
N SER A 115 8.95 5.06 -11.04
CA SER A 115 10.09 5.98 -11.23
C SER A 115 10.65 6.52 -9.91
N GLY A 116 9.97 6.28 -8.79
CA GLY A 116 10.32 6.75 -7.45
C GLY A 116 10.35 8.27 -7.26
N ASN A 117 9.91 9.05 -8.25
CA ASN A 117 10.12 10.51 -8.25
C ASN A 117 8.87 11.35 -8.59
N LEU A 118 7.66 10.75 -8.65
CA LEU A 118 6.44 11.54 -8.84
C LEU A 118 5.42 11.27 -7.75
N VAL A 119 4.71 12.32 -7.35
CA VAL A 119 3.52 12.26 -6.50
C VAL A 119 2.27 12.54 -7.32
N SER A 120 1.16 11.86 -7.01
CA SER A 120 -0.14 12.20 -7.61
C SER A 120 -0.79 13.37 -6.88
N LEU A 121 -1.20 14.39 -7.62
CA LEU A 121 -1.93 15.55 -7.10
C LEU A 121 -3.38 15.22 -6.75
N ARG A 122 -3.87 14.01 -7.04
CA ARG A 122 -5.20 13.55 -6.60
C ARG A 122 -5.33 13.54 -5.07
N PHE A 123 -4.21 13.37 -4.34
CA PHE A 123 -4.21 13.44 -2.89
C PHE A 123 -4.52 14.83 -2.34
N LEU A 124 -4.39 15.90 -3.14
CA LEU A 124 -4.69 17.27 -2.71
C LEU A 124 -6.10 17.41 -2.15
N HIS A 125 -7.05 16.62 -2.65
CA HIS A 125 -8.41 16.60 -2.12
C HIS A 125 -8.48 16.16 -0.66
N HIS A 126 -7.77 15.09 -0.29
CA HIS A 126 -7.70 14.64 1.09
C HIS A 126 -6.86 15.57 1.97
N LEU A 127 -5.91 16.29 1.37
CA LEU A 127 -5.05 17.25 2.06
C LEU A 127 -5.70 18.62 2.27
N GLU A 128 -6.85 18.90 1.66
CA GLU A 128 -7.55 20.18 1.81
C GLU A 128 -7.88 20.46 3.28
N ARG A 129 -8.46 19.45 3.96
CA ARG A 129 -8.82 19.51 5.38
C ARG A 129 -7.92 18.57 6.19
N LEU A 130 -6.79 19.08 6.66
CA LEU A 130 -5.79 18.31 7.43
C LEU A 130 -6.39 17.61 8.66
N ASN A 131 -7.35 18.25 9.34
CA ASN A 131 -8.02 17.70 10.52
C ASN A 131 -8.86 16.45 10.23
N ASP A 132 -9.24 16.22 8.98
CA ASP A 132 -10.01 15.05 8.58
C ASP A 132 -9.11 13.86 8.20
N LEU A 133 -7.79 14.07 8.06
CA LEU A 133 -6.84 13.02 7.67
C LEU A 133 -6.90 11.77 8.56
N PRO A 134 -6.99 11.87 9.90
CA PRO A 134 -7.08 10.68 10.75
C PRO A 134 -8.36 9.87 10.57
N GLN A 135 -9.40 10.46 9.96
CA GLN A 135 -10.70 9.80 9.76
C GLN A 135 -10.74 8.94 8.49
N TYR A 136 -9.67 8.92 7.69
CA TYR A 136 -9.57 8.10 6.49
C TYR A 136 -8.81 6.80 6.77
N ASN A 137 -9.20 5.72 6.10
CA ASN A 137 -8.58 4.41 6.21
C ASN A 137 -7.28 4.27 5.41
N TRP A 138 -6.28 5.12 5.70
CA TRP A 138 -4.99 5.14 4.99
C TRP A 138 -4.31 3.78 4.92
N GLY A 139 -4.47 2.93 5.95
CA GLY A 139 -3.93 1.57 5.94
C GLY A 139 -4.57 0.66 4.89
N VAL A 140 -5.89 0.79 4.68
CA VAL A 140 -6.63 0.11 3.61
C VAL A 140 -6.15 0.58 2.24
N ALA A 141 -5.94 1.90 2.08
CA ALA A 141 -5.45 2.48 0.84
C ALA A 141 -4.03 2.01 0.49
N VAL A 142 -3.12 1.98 1.48
CA VAL A 142 -1.76 1.46 1.32
C VAL A 142 -1.76 -0.02 0.96
N LEU A 143 -2.56 -0.84 1.63
CA LEU A 143 -2.66 -2.26 1.31
C LEU A 143 -3.24 -2.50 -0.09
N GLY A 144 -4.28 -1.76 -0.46
CA GLY A 144 -4.88 -1.81 -1.80
C GLY A 144 -3.89 -1.42 -2.89
N TYR A 145 -3.13 -0.35 -2.66
CA TYR A 145 -2.04 0.07 -3.55
C TYR A 145 -1.00 -1.02 -3.72
N LEU A 146 -0.54 -1.62 -2.61
CA LEU A 146 0.47 -2.68 -2.64
C LEU A 146 -0.01 -3.91 -3.42
N TYR A 147 -1.24 -4.34 -3.19
CA TYR A 147 -1.86 -5.44 -3.92
C TYR A 147 -1.89 -5.17 -5.42
N MET A 148 -2.31 -3.98 -5.83
CA MET A 148 -2.30 -3.56 -7.23
C MET A 148 -0.88 -3.62 -7.82
N GLN A 149 0.13 -3.11 -7.10
CA GLN A 149 1.52 -3.10 -7.58
C GLN A 149 2.09 -4.52 -7.73
N MET A 150 1.82 -5.42 -6.79
CA MET A 150 2.20 -6.83 -6.90
C MET A 150 1.51 -7.53 -8.08
N CYS A 151 0.23 -7.22 -8.33
CA CYS A 151 -0.51 -7.70 -9.49
C CYS A 151 0.13 -7.22 -10.80
N ARG A 152 0.52 -5.95 -10.90
CA ARG A 152 1.17 -5.36 -12.09
C ARG A 152 2.55 -5.95 -12.36
N ALA A 153 3.37 -6.10 -11.33
CA ALA A 153 4.68 -6.75 -11.45
C ALA A 153 4.54 -8.21 -11.91
N SER A 154 3.54 -8.93 -11.38
CA SER A 154 3.23 -10.31 -11.76
C SER A 154 2.80 -10.49 -13.23
N MET A 155 2.28 -9.43 -13.87
CA MET A 155 1.91 -9.45 -15.29
C MET A 155 3.09 -9.16 -16.23
N GLY A 156 4.30 -8.91 -15.71
CA GLY A 156 5.45 -8.51 -16.51
C GLY A 156 5.33 -7.09 -17.10
N THR A 157 4.29 -6.34 -16.72
CA THR A 157 4.06 -4.96 -17.19
C THR A 157 4.99 -3.94 -16.52
N GLN A 158 5.60 -4.32 -15.39
CA GLN A 158 6.52 -3.48 -14.63
C GLN A 158 7.73 -4.32 -14.18
N ARG A 159 8.93 -3.75 -14.28
CA ARG A 159 10.19 -4.40 -13.84
C ARG A 159 10.46 -4.25 -12.35
N ASP A 160 9.85 -3.26 -11.71
CA ASP A 160 10.05 -2.95 -10.28
C ASP A 160 8.72 -3.05 -9.53
N VAL A 161 8.71 -3.83 -8.43
CA VAL A 161 7.64 -3.74 -7.44
C VAL A 161 7.88 -2.43 -6.70
N ALA A 162 6.91 -1.52 -6.76
CA ALA A 162 6.90 -0.24 -6.07
C ALA A 162 7.61 -0.32 -4.71
N ARG A 163 8.46 0.67 -4.40
CA ARG A 163 9.48 0.68 -3.33
C ARG A 163 8.94 0.62 -1.89
N LEU A 164 7.71 0.15 -1.67
CA LEU A 164 7.18 -0.29 -0.38
C LEU A 164 7.82 -1.63 0.04
N LEU A 165 9.13 -1.73 -0.17
CA LEU A 165 9.99 -2.87 0.08
C LEU A 165 10.03 -3.28 1.56
N PRO A 166 9.85 -2.39 2.57
CA PRO A 166 9.81 -2.84 3.95
C PRO A 166 8.79 -3.97 4.13
N LEU A 167 7.52 -3.80 3.77
CA LEU A 167 6.49 -4.85 3.90
C LEU A 167 6.82 -6.16 3.15
N LEU A 168 7.64 -6.08 2.10
CA LEU A 168 8.04 -7.25 1.30
C LEU A 168 9.36 -7.88 1.79
N GLN A 169 10.08 -7.24 2.71
CA GLN A 169 11.41 -7.65 3.19
C GLN A 169 11.40 -8.18 4.65
N PHE A 170 10.23 -8.39 5.26
CA PHE A 170 10.14 -8.96 6.62
C PHE A 170 10.07 -10.49 6.66
N ILE A 171 10.70 -11.06 7.70
CA ILE A 171 10.43 -12.45 8.10
C ILE A 171 9.12 -12.46 8.88
N TRP A 172 8.08 -12.98 8.24
CA TRP A 172 6.75 -13.14 8.80
C TRP A 172 6.77 -14.13 9.98
N ARG A 173 6.84 -13.59 11.20
CA ARG A 173 6.55 -14.33 12.44
C ARG A 173 5.18 -13.87 12.95
N PRO A 174 4.33 -14.76 13.46
CA PRO A 174 3.08 -14.36 14.10
C PRO A 174 3.36 -13.31 15.19
N TYR A 175 2.59 -12.23 15.20
CA TYR A 175 2.59 -11.30 16.33
C TYR A 175 2.09 -12.04 17.56
N ASN A 176 2.90 -12.09 18.62
CA ASN A 176 2.47 -12.69 19.89
C ASN A 176 1.70 -11.66 20.73
N ASP A 177 0.91 -12.15 21.67
CA ASP A 177 0.02 -11.30 22.49
C ASP A 177 0.82 -10.27 23.31
N GLU A 178 2.03 -10.61 23.76
CA GLU A 178 2.93 -9.70 24.48
C GLU A 178 3.35 -8.49 23.63
N LEU A 179 3.72 -8.72 22.36
CA LEU A 179 4.09 -7.64 21.45
C LEU A 179 2.88 -6.73 21.20
N ILE A 180 1.72 -7.32 20.90
CA ILE A 180 0.49 -6.56 20.64
C ILE A 180 0.08 -5.74 21.86
N ALA A 181 0.17 -6.30 23.07
CA ALA A 181 -0.11 -5.60 24.32
C ALA A 181 0.88 -4.45 24.62
N GLY A 182 2.09 -4.51 24.06
CA GLY A 182 3.10 -3.46 24.18
C GLY A 182 2.99 -2.35 23.14
N LEU A 183 2.09 -2.47 22.15
CA LEU A 183 1.89 -1.42 21.15
C LEU A 183 1.08 -0.25 21.72
N PRO A 184 1.27 0.98 21.21
CA PRO A 184 0.36 2.07 21.49
C PRO A 184 -1.09 1.68 21.17
N ASP A 185 -2.05 2.15 21.99
CA ASP A 185 -3.46 1.77 21.88
C ASP A 185 -3.99 1.89 20.45
N TYR A 186 -3.64 2.98 19.75
CA TYR A 186 -4.07 3.26 18.38
C TYR A 186 -3.66 2.19 17.35
N CYS A 187 -2.60 1.41 17.59
CA CYS A 187 -2.18 0.31 16.71
C CYS A 187 -3.04 -0.96 16.89
N SER A 188 -4.00 -0.96 17.82
CA SER A 188 -4.79 -2.14 18.18
C SER A 188 -6.30 -1.88 18.27
N VAL A 189 -6.74 -0.62 18.08
CA VAL A 189 -8.16 -0.22 18.14
C VAL A 189 -9.01 -1.04 17.17
N ASN A 190 -8.47 -1.41 16.00
CA ASN A 190 -9.23 -2.04 14.93
C ASN A 190 -8.84 -3.51 14.68
N GLN A 191 -8.43 -4.24 15.71
CA GLN A 191 -8.07 -5.66 15.59
C GLN A 191 -9.10 -6.52 14.85
N ILE A 192 -10.39 -6.20 14.99
CA ILE A 192 -11.48 -6.92 14.32
C ILE A 192 -11.35 -6.79 12.79
N MET A 193 -10.89 -5.64 12.30
CA MET A 193 -10.72 -5.35 10.87
C MET A 193 -9.55 -6.10 10.25
N TRP A 194 -8.58 -6.58 11.03
CA TRP A 194 -7.40 -7.29 10.53
C TRP A 194 -7.74 -8.52 9.70
N SER A 195 -8.81 -9.21 10.09
CA SER A 195 -9.27 -10.45 9.43
C SER A 195 -10.45 -10.23 8.48
N SER A 196 -10.88 -8.98 8.25
CA SER A 196 -12.04 -8.65 7.42
C SER A 196 -11.79 -8.94 5.94
N SER A 197 -12.76 -9.58 5.30
CA SER A 197 -12.76 -9.79 3.85
C SER A 197 -13.55 -8.69 3.15
N ILE A 198 -12.83 -7.71 2.60
CA ILE A 198 -13.43 -6.45 2.13
C ILE A 198 -12.76 -5.95 0.83
N PRO A 199 -13.44 -5.10 0.04
CA PRO A 199 -12.77 -4.30 -0.97
C PRO A 199 -11.81 -3.29 -0.33
N LEU A 200 -10.56 -3.28 -0.77
CA LEU A 200 -9.55 -2.26 -0.50
C LEU A 200 -9.65 -1.19 -1.56
N MET A 201 -9.95 0.03 -1.15
CA MET A 201 -10.07 1.17 -2.05
C MET A 201 -8.80 2.01 -2.01
N PHE A 202 -8.23 2.29 -3.17
CA PHE A 202 -7.15 3.23 -3.37
C PHE A 202 -7.49 4.15 -4.53
N LEU A 203 -7.97 5.37 -4.23
CA LEU A 203 -8.47 6.34 -5.21
C LEU A 203 -9.59 5.75 -6.09
N ASP A 204 -9.30 5.48 -7.36
CA ASP A 204 -10.18 4.86 -8.35
C ASP A 204 -10.01 3.34 -8.48
N ILE A 205 -9.06 2.75 -7.76
CA ILE A 205 -8.74 1.33 -7.80
C ILE A 205 -9.43 0.62 -6.64
N VAL A 206 -9.99 -0.55 -6.96
CA VAL A 206 -10.58 -1.46 -5.98
C VAL A 206 -9.92 -2.83 -6.12
N GLU A 207 -9.26 -3.27 -5.06
CA GLU A 207 -8.65 -4.61 -4.95
C GLU A 207 -9.38 -5.40 -3.86
N HIS A 208 -9.49 -6.72 -3.97
CA HIS A 208 -10.20 -7.51 -2.96
C HIS A 208 -9.25 -8.12 -1.91
N HIS A 209 -9.49 -7.82 -0.64
CA HIS A 209 -8.79 -8.43 0.49
C HIS A 209 -9.44 -9.75 0.91
N ALA A 210 -9.10 -10.83 0.21
CA ALA A 210 -9.61 -12.16 0.56
C ALA A 210 -8.82 -12.80 1.72
N THR A 211 -9.09 -12.38 2.97
CA THR A 211 -8.46 -12.91 4.20
C THR A 211 -8.80 -14.36 4.47
N GLU A 212 -9.89 -14.87 3.91
CA GLU A 212 -10.30 -16.25 4.10
C GLU A 212 -9.32 -17.25 3.49
N ARG A 213 -8.33 -16.78 2.71
CA ARG A 213 -7.23 -17.61 2.19
C ARG A 213 -6.07 -17.79 3.17
N VAL A 214 -6.02 -16.98 4.23
CA VAL A 214 -4.90 -16.89 5.18
C VAL A 214 -5.35 -16.93 6.64
N LEU A 215 -6.45 -17.61 6.94
CA LEU A 215 -7.01 -17.69 8.29
C LEU A 215 -5.99 -18.21 9.32
N ARG A 216 -5.03 -19.03 8.89
CA ARG A 216 -3.93 -19.52 9.75
C ARG A 216 -3.04 -18.40 10.30
N GLN A 217 -2.86 -17.30 9.59
CA GLN A 217 -2.09 -16.14 10.08
C GLN A 217 -2.74 -15.52 11.32
N PHE A 218 -4.06 -15.64 11.44
CA PHE A 218 -4.84 -15.15 12.58
C PHE A 218 -5.11 -16.24 13.62
N GLY A 219 -4.35 -17.35 13.61
CA GLY A 219 -4.56 -18.48 14.51
C GLY A 219 -5.85 -19.28 14.26
N ARG A 220 -6.53 -19.07 13.12
CA ARG A 220 -7.81 -19.71 12.81
C ARG A 220 -7.64 -20.91 11.86
N PRO A 221 -8.49 -21.93 11.96
CA PRO A 221 -8.45 -23.08 11.06
C PRO A 221 -8.81 -22.66 9.62
N GLN A 222 -8.06 -23.20 8.65
CA GLN A 222 -8.25 -22.90 7.23
C GLN A 222 -9.16 -23.95 6.58
N LEU A 223 -10.41 -23.58 6.29
CA LEU A 223 -11.37 -24.50 5.66
C LEU A 223 -11.25 -24.48 4.12
N LYS A 224 -11.26 -25.67 3.52
CA LYS A 224 -11.16 -25.85 2.05
C LYS A 224 -12.25 -25.09 1.28
N LYS A 225 -13.50 -25.14 1.75
CA LYS A 225 -14.64 -24.46 1.13
C LYS A 225 -14.49 -22.92 1.11
N GLN A 226 -13.89 -22.35 2.15
CA GLN A 226 -13.63 -20.91 2.22
C GLN A 226 -12.54 -20.51 1.24
N LEU A 227 -11.46 -21.30 1.19
CA LEU A 227 -10.39 -21.11 0.21
C LEU A 227 -10.94 -21.16 -1.23
N GLU A 228 -11.78 -22.15 -1.57
CA GLU A 228 -12.40 -22.26 -2.89
C GLU A 228 -13.26 -21.06 -3.26
N ARG A 229 -13.98 -20.46 -2.31
CA ARG A 229 -14.77 -19.23 -2.53
C ARG A 229 -13.85 -18.02 -2.76
N ALA A 230 -12.86 -17.82 -1.89
CA ALA A 230 -11.87 -16.75 -2.04
C ALA A 230 -11.16 -16.81 -3.40
N LEU A 231 -10.78 -18.00 -3.85
CA LEU A 231 -10.14 -18.21 -5.15
C LEU A 231 -11.01 -17.75 -6.34
N LYS A 232 -12.34 -17.76 -6.22
CA LYS A 232 -13.24 -17.27 -7.28
C LYS A 232 -13.25 -15.74 -7.39
N LEU A 233 -12.99 -15.03 -6.30
CA LEU A 233 -12.98 -13.57 -6.24
C LEU A 233 -11.63 -12.97 -6.66
N LEU A 234 -10.58 -13.79 -6.77
CA LEU A 234 -9.26 -13.33 -7.19
C LEU A 234 -9.25 -12.81 -8.64
N HIS A 235 -8.34 -11.87 -8.87
CA HIS A 235 -8.02 -11.38 -10.20
C HIS A 235 -7.51 -12.54 -11.09
N PRO A 236 -7.84 -12.57 -12.39
CA PRO A 236 -7.45 -13.67 -13.30
C PRO A 236 -5.95 -14.02 -13.28
N VAL A 237 -5.09 -13.04 -13.05
CA VAL A 237 -3.64 -13.21 -12.96
C VAL A 237 -3.23 -14.02 -11.73
N GLN A 238 -3.83 -13.71 -10.57
CA GLN A 238 -3.60 -14.44 -9.33
C GLN A 238 -4.09 -15.90 -9.47
N LYS A 239 -5.22 -16.12 -10.16
CA LYS A 239 -5.72 -17.47 -10.50
C LYS A 239 -4.76 -18.23 -11.42
N LYS A 240 -4.15 -17.58 -12.41
CA LYS A 240 -3.21 -18.19 -13.36
C LYS A 240 -1.92 -18.65 -12.69
N GLN A 241 -1.35 -17.84 -11.80
CA GLN A 241 -0.18 -18.21 -11.00
C GLN A 241 -0.45 -19.41 -10.08
N LEU A 242 -1.65 -19.48 -9.50
CA LEU A 242 -2.07 -20.60 -8.66
C LEU A 242 -2.28 -21.90 -9.45
N LYS A 243 -2.90 -21.83 -10.64
CA LYS A 243 -3.07 -22.98 -11.55
C LYS A 243 -1.73 -23.56 -11.99
N TRP A 244 -0.82 -22.70 -12.45
CA TRP A 244 0.53 -23.11 -12.87
C TRP A 244 1.30 -23.83 -11.75
N ARG A 245 1.13 -23.41 -10.49
CA ARG A 245 1.73 -24.09 -9.33
C ARG A 245 1.07 -25.42 -8.97
N ALA A 246 -0.25 -25.55 -9.14
CA ALA A 246 -0.92 -26.84 -8.94
C ALA A 246 -0.39 -27.88 -9.94
N GLU A 247 -0.17 -27.47 -11.18
CA GLU A 247 0.43 -28.30 -12.23
C GLU A 247 1.87 -28.71 -11.88
N LEU A 248 2.68 -27.80 -11.33
CA LEU A 248 4.03 -28.13 -10.85
C LEU A 248 4.06 -29.07 -9.65
N LYS A 249 3.11 -28.95 -8.70
CA LYS A 249 3.00 -29.88 -7.56
C LYS A 249 2.57 -31.28 -7.98
N ILE A 250 1.80 -31.41 -9.05
CA ILE A 250 1.42 -32.71 -9.65
C ILE A 250 2.61 -33.31 -10.42
N SER A 251 3.54 -32.49 -10.90
CA SER A 251 4.67 -32.93 -11.74
C SER A 251 5.99 -33.19 -10.99
N ALA A 252 6.07 -32.99 -9.67
CA ALA A 252 7.28 -33.30 -8.90
C ALA A 252 7.52 -34.83 -8.85
N PRO A 253 8.70 -35.34 -9.25
CA PRO A 253 8.96 -36.78 -9.31
C PRO A 253 9.04 -37.41 -7.91
N LYS A 254 8.45 -38.60 -7.75
CA LYS A 254 8.66 -39.45 -6.56
C LYS A 254 10.15 -39.75 -6.46
N VAL A 255 10.81 -39.25 -5.42
CA VAL A 255 12.15 -39.70 -5.04
C VAL A 255 12.04 -41.17 -4.65
N THR A 256 12.48 -42.06 -5.53
CA THR A 256 12.63 -43.48 -5.23
C THR A 256 13.86 -43.64 -4.34
N SER A 257 13.65 -43.98 -3.07
CA SER A 257 14.71 -44.43 -2.17
C SER A 257 15.25 -45.77 -2.69
N SER A 258 16.34 -45.75 -3.45
CA SER A 258 17.12 -46.94 -3.77
C SER A 258 18.08 -47.20 -2.62
N SER A 259 17.72 -48.16 -1.77
CA SER A 259 18.64 -48.82 -0.84
C SER A 259 19.67 -49.61 -1.64
N ARG A 260 20.91 -49.12 -1.74
CA ARG A 260 22.03 -49.95 -2.17
C ARG A 260 22.53 -50.74 -0.96
N GLY A 261 22.34 -52.05 -1.04
CA GLY A 261 22.92 -53.03 -0.13
C GLY A 261 24.44 -52.98 -0.15
N ILE A 262 25.00 -53.18 1.03
CA ILE A 262 26.43 -53.41 1.28
C ILE A 262 26.69 -54.87 0.89
N GLY A 263 27.59 -55.07 -0.07
CA GLY A 263 28.09 -56.39 -0.47
C GLY A 263 29.13 -56.91 0.52
N HIS A 264 29.17 -58.24 0.63
CA HIS A 264 30.10 -59.07 1.40
C HIS A 264 31.59 -58.79 1.13
#